data_AF-A0A852WR31-F1
#
_entry.id   AF-A0A852WR31-F1
#
_cell.length_a   1.000
_cell.length_b   1.000
_cell.length_c   1.000
_cell.angle_alpha   90.00
_cell.angle_beta   90.00
_cell.angle_gamma   90.00
#
_symmetry.space_group_name_H-M   'P 1'
#
loop_
_entity.id
_entity.type
_entity.pdbx_description
1 polymer ?
#
loop_
_entity_poly.entity_id
_entity_poly.type
_entity_poly.pdbx_seq_one_letter_code
_entity_poly.pdbx_strand_id
1 'polypeptide(L)'
;MTIWTCATCAIEHADTATPPASCAICSDDRQFVPASGQRWTTREELAGKGYRITTSEIEPGLHGITTEPELGIGQRGLLDGAGERWLRADQRCIVRSL
;
A
#
# COMPACT_ATOMS: atom_id res chain seq x y z
N MET A 1 -18.90 4.83 -6.17
CA MET A 1 -18.22 5.78 -7.07
C MET A 1 -16.86 5.13 -7.36
N THR A 2 -15.73 5.84 -7.48
CA THR A 2 -14.41 5.22 -7.64
C THR A 2 -13.58 5.37 -6.36
N ILE A 3 -12.98 4.27 -5.87
CA ILE A 3 -11.93 4.34 -4.86
C ILE A 3 -10.63 4.76 -5.55
N TRP A 4 -10.11 5.92 -5.15
CA TRP A 4 -8.88 6.48 -5.73
C TRP A 4 -7.66 6.04 -4.92
N THR A 5 -6.65 5.50 -5.60
CA THR A 5 -5.38 5.12 -4.99
C THR A 5 -4.31 6.12 -5.42
N CYS A 6 -3.53 6.64 -4.48
CA CYS A 6 -2.36 7.45 -4.83
C CYS A 6 -1.25 6.51 -5.34
N ALA A 7 -0.91 6.56 -6.63
CA ALA A 7 0.12 5.69 -7.21
C ALA A 7 1.54 5.95 -6.67
N THR A 8 1.73 7.02 -5.90
CA THR A 8 3.02 7.40 -5.30
C THR A 8 3.26 6.77 -3.94
N CYS A 9 2.23 6.67 -3.08
CA CYS A 9 2.34 6.06 -1.74
C CYS A 9 1.40 4.87 -1.53
N ALA A 10 0.59 4.53 -2.52
CA ALA A 10 -0.38 3.44 -2.53
C ALA A 10 -1.46 3.51 -1.44
N ILE A 11 -1.71 4.68 -0.83
CA ILE A 11 -2.85 4.89 0.06
C ILE A 11 -4.15 5.03 -0.76
N GLU A 12 -5.22 4.43 -0.23
CA GLU A 12 -6.57 4.57 -0.78
C GLU A 12 -7.30 5.77 -0.17
N HIS A 13 -8.16 6.40 -0.96
CA HIS A 13 -8.99 7.53 -0.57
C HIS A 13 -10.49 7.19 -0.68
N ALA A 14 -11.32 8.11 -0.24
CA ALA A 14 -12.77 7.96 -0.22
C ALA A 14 -13.34 7.59 -1.60
N ASP A 15 -14.45 6.87 -1.58
CA ASP A 15 -15.23 6.50 -2.76
C ASP A 15 -15.93 7.74 -3.35
N THR A 16 -15.32 8.37 -4.35
CA THR A 16 -15.78 9.63 -4.95
C THR A 16 -15.76 9.57 -6.47
N ALA A 17 -16.55 10.42 -7.14
CA ALA A 17 -16.60 10.46 -8.60
C ALA A 17 -15.30 10.98 -9.23
N THR A 18 -14.57 11.85 -8.54
CA THR A 18 -13.29 12.43 -8.95
C THR A 18 -12.24 12.24 -7.86
N PRO A 19 -10.94 12.17 -8.20
CA PRO A 19 -9.90 12.06 -7.18
C PRO A 19 -9.84 13.33 -6.33
N PRO A 20 -9.33 13.26 -5.09
CA PRO A 20 -9.09 14.46 -4.31
C PRO A 20 -7.99 15.31 -4.92
N ALA A 21 -7.99 16.61 -4.62
CA ALA A 21 -7.03 17.56 -5.17
C ALA A 21 -5.57 17.20 -4.83
N SER A 22 -5.34 16.68 -3.62
CA SER A 22 -4.04 16.19 -3.17
C SER A 22 -4.19 14.93 -2.31
N CYS A 23 -3.11 14.15 -2.24
CA CYS A 23 -3.01 13.02 -1.33
C CYS A 23 -2.51 13.55 0.02
N ALA A 24 -3.29 13.36 1.10
CA ALA A 24 -2.93 13.85 2.43
C ALA A 24 -1.60 13.28 2.93
N ILE A 25 -1.30 12.01 2.61
CA ILE A 25 -0.03 11.36 2.98
C ILE A 25 1.14 11.98 2.20
N CYS A 26 1.01 12.17 0.89
CA CYS A 26 2.07 12.82 0.10
C CYS A 26 2.20 14.33 0.36
N SER A 27 1.19 14.95 0.97
CA SER A 27 1.24 16.36 1.37
C SER A 27 1.89 16.54 2.74
N ASP A 28 2.10 15.45 3.50
CA ASP A 28 2.87 15.47 4.73
C ASP A 28 4.36 15.63 4.40
N ASP A 29 5.03 16.57 5.06
CA ASP A 29 6.43 16.94 4.78
C ASP A 29 7.43 15.83 5.09
N ARG A 30 7.03 14.84 5.89
CA ARG A 30 7.84 13.66 6.20
C ARG A 30 7.81 12.64 5.07
N GLN A 31 6.84 12.74 4.16
CA GLN A 31 6.70 11.77 3.09
C GLN A 31 7.65 12.08 1.94
N PHE A 32 8.42 11.08 1.51
CA PHE A 32 9.16 11.17 0.26
C PHE A 32 8.18 11.18 -0.92
N VAL A 33 8.32 12.19 -1.78
CA VAL A 33 7.58 12.32 -3.04
C VAL A 33 8.57 12.51 -4.18
N PRO A 34 8.51 11.70 -5.26
CA PRO A 34 9.40 11.86 -6.40
C PRO A 34 9.14 13.19 -7.10
N ALA A 35 10.12 13.71 -7.85
CA ALA A 35 10.00 14.98 -8.59
C ALA A 35 8.81 15.03 -9.58
N SER A 36 8.35 13.86 -10.04
CA SER A 36 7.16 13.73 -10.89
C SER A 36 5.83 13.88 -10.14
N GLY A 37 5.89 14.15 -8.83
CA GLY A 37 4.75 14.44 -7.98
C GLY A 37 3.88 13.23 -7.63
N GLN A 38 2.72 13.53 -7.05
CA GLN A 38 1.67 12.57 -6.79
C GLN A 38 0.87 12.25 -8.05
N ARG A 39 0.41 11.00 -8.16
CA ARG A 39 -0.48 10.54 -9.25
C ARG A 39 -1.63 9.74 -8.67
N TRP A 40 -2.75 9.73 -9.38
CA TRP A 40 -3.93 8.94 -9.05
C TRP A 40 -4.04 7.74 -9.97
N THR A 41 -4.57 6.65 -9.43
CA THR A 41 -4.98 5.47 -10.18
C THR A 41 -6.19 4.83 -9.51
N THR A 42 -6.73 3.79 -10.12
CA THR A 42 -7.87 3.03 -9.61
C THR A 42 -7.56 1.54 -9.59
N ARG A 43 -8.37 0.76 -8.87
CA ARG A 43 -8.26 -0.71 -8.88
C ARG A 43 -8.41 -1.28 -10.30
N GLU A 44 -9.32 -0.74 -11.09
CA GLU A 44 -9.56 -1.16 -12.49
C GLU A 44 -8.33 -0.89 -13.37
N GLU A 45 -7.71 0.29 -13.25
CA GLU A 45 -6.50 0.62 -14.01
C GLU A 45 -5.31 -0.26 -13.61
N LEU A 46 -5.15 -0.52 -12.30
CA LEU A 46 -4.11 -1.40 -11.78
C LEU A 46 -4.29 -2.83 -12.27
N ALA A 47 -5.52 -3.36 -12.17
CA ALA A 47 -5.84 -4.68 -12.69
C ALA A 47 -5.61 -4.78 -14.21
N GLY A 48 -5.99 -3.75 -14.98
CA GLY A 48 -5.73 -3.67 -16.42
C GLY A 48 -4.25 -3.64 -16.79
N LYS A 49 -3.39 -3.15 -15.87
CA LYS A 49 -1.92 -3.19 -15.99
C LYS A 49 -1.31 -4.49 -15.44
N GLY A 50 -2.12 -5.44 -14.99
CA GLY A 50 -1.66 -6.73 -14.47
C GLY A 50 -1.17 -6.72 -13.03
N TYR A 51 -1.47 -5.67 -12.25
CA TYR A 51 -1.18 -5.65 -10.82
C TYR A 51 -2.05 -6.68 -10.09
N ARG A 52 -1.42 -7.44 -9.20
CA ARG A 52 -2.10 -8.45 -8.37
C ARG A 52 -1.55 -8.42 -6.95
N ILE A 53 -2.40 -8.79 -6.00
CA ILE A 53 -1.98 -9.03 -4.64
C ILE A 53 -1.33 -10.43 -4.59
N THR A 54 -0.17 -10.52 -3.94
CA THR A 54 0.49 -11.79 -3.64
C THR A 54 0.62 -11.98 -2.15
N THR A 55 0.59 -13.24 -1.74
CA THR A 55 0.76 -13.65 -0.36
C THR A 55 1.88 -14.68 -0.27
N SER A 56 2.82 -14.47 0.64
CA SER A 56 3.91 -15.42 0.90
C SER A 56 4.10 -15.59 2.41
N GLU A 57 4.33 -16.82 2.86
CA GLU A 57 4.69 -17.06 4.25
C GLU A 57 6.12 -16.57 4.51
N ILE A 58 6.29 -15.71 5.52
CA ILE A 58 7.59 -15.15 5.91
C ILE A 58 8.16 -15.94 7.09
N GLU A 59 7.30 -16.30 8.04
CA GLU A 59 7.58 -17.13 9.21
C GLU A 59 6.38 -18.05 9.46
N PRO A 60 6.52 -19.17 10.19
CA PRO A 60 5.41 -20.07 10.47
C PRO A 60 4.18 -19.34 11.01
N GLY A 61 3.10 -19.31 10.22
CA GLY A 61 1.85 -18.63 10.59
C GLY A 61 1.84 -17.10 10.42
N LEU A 62 2.86 -16.51 9.79
CA LEU A 62 2.95 -15.09 9.44
C LEU A 62 3.11 -14.93 7.92
N HIS A 63 2.12 -14.30 7.29
CA HIS A 63 2.10 -14.05 5.86
C HIS A 63 2.35 -12.59 5.53
N GLY A 64 3.21 -12.35 4.54
CA GLY A 64 3.34 -11.07 3.86
C GLY A 64 2.33 -10.94 2.74
N ILE A 65 1.69 -9.79 2.64
CA ILE A 65 0.77 -9.42 1.57
C ILE A 65 1.39 -8.25 0.80
N THR A 66 1.67 -8.43 -0.48
CA THR A 66 2.30 -7.42 -1.33
C THR A 66 1.54 -7.24 -2.62
N THR A 67 1.82 -6.16 -3.35
CA THR A 67 1.37 -5.99 -4.73
C THR A 67 2.50 -6.29 -5.70
N GLU A 68 2.22 -7.02 -6.77
CA GLU A 68 3.14 -7.30 -7.88
C GLU A 68 2.50 -6.83 -9.20
N PRO A 69 3.13 -5.89 -9.95
CA PRO A 69 4.35 -5.15 -9.62
C PRO A 69 4.23 -4.25 -8.38
N GLU A 70 5.37 -3.74 -7.89
CA GLU A 70 5.40 -2.82 -6.74
C GLU A 70 4.56 -1.57 -7.02
N LEU A 71 3.69 -1.20 -6.07
CA LEU A 71 2.87 0.00 -6.12
C LEU A 71 3.28 0.99 -5.04
N GLY A 72 3.34 2.27 -5.39
CA GLY A 72 3.69 3.33 -4.47
C GLY A 72 5.07 3.14 -3.86
N ILE A 73 5.14 3.07 -2.53
CA ILE A 73 6.39 2.85 -1.79
C ILE A 73 6.70 1.37 -1.53
N GLY A 74 5.90 0.45 -2.11
CA GLY A 74 6.09 -0.98 -1.93
C GLY A 74 5.74 -1.51 -0.54
N GLN A 75 4.70 -0.95 0.10
CA GLN A 75 4.29 -1.47 1.40
C GLN A 75 3.88 -2.95 1.33
N ARG A 76 4.20 -3.67 2.41
CA ARG A 76 3.83 -5.06 2.60
C ARG A 76 2.91 -5.16 3.81
N GLY A 77 1.69 -5.66 3.68
CA GLY A 77 0.87 -6.01 4.84
C GLY A 77 1.40 -7.28 5.52
N LEU A 78 1.21 -7.41 6.83
CA LEU A 78 1.52 -8.64 7.57
C LEU A 78 0.24 -9.18 8.22
N LEU A 79 0.00 -10.47 8.05
CA LEU A 79 -1.17 -11.19 8.56
C LEU A 79 -0.70 -12.39 9.37
N ASP A 80 -1.06 -12.45 10.66
CA ASP A 80 -0.85 -13.63 11.49
C ASP A 80 -2.08 -14.56 11.46
N GLY A 81 -1.85 -15.86 11.61
CA GLY A 81 -2.91 -16.88 11.68
C GLY A 81 -3.69 -16.89 13.00
N ALA A 82 -3.30 -16.06 13.97
CA ALA A 82 -4.01 -15.88 15.23
C ALA A 82 -5.19 -14.90 15.01
N GLY A 83 -6.20 -15.38 14.29
CA GLY A 83 -7.26 -14.61 13.65
C GLY A 83 -7.79 -13.42 14.44
N GLU A 84 -7.27 -12.21 14.12
CA GLU A 84 -7.88 -10.87 14.27
C GLU A 84 -6.84 -9.74 14.49
N ARG A 85 -5.55 -9.91 14.12
CA ARG A 85 -4.57 -8.81 14.25
C ARG A 85 -3.83 -8.47 12.96
N TRP A 86 -4.18 -7.33 12.38
CA TRP A 86 -3.32 -6.65 11.41
C TRP A 86 -2.08 -6.11 12.13
N LEU A 87 -0.93 -6.73 11.91
CA LEU A 87 0.34 -6.08 12.23
C LEU A 87 0.54 -4.98 11.18
N ARG A 88 0.42 -3.71 11.59
CA ARG A 88 0.84 -2.58 10.75
C ARG A 88 2.31 -2.79 10.43
N ALA A 89 2.62 -3.12 9.19
CA ALA A 89 3.98 -3.39 8.78
C ALA A 89 4.80 -2.09 8.74
N ASP A 90 5.90 -2.14 9.49
CA ASP A 90 6.91 -1.09 9.64
C ASP A 90 7.78 -0.97 8.37
N GLN A 91 8.31 0.25 8.17
CA GLN A 91 9.47 0.62 7.36
C GLN A 91 10.79 -0.01 7.84
N ARG A 92 10.78 -1.04 8.70
CA ARG A 92 11.93 -1.86 9.09
C ARG A 92 11.40 -2.97 10.01
N CYS A 93 11.71 -4.24 9.76
CA CYS A 93 11.67 -5.23 10.83
C CYS A 93 12.63 -4.79 11.96
N ILE A 94 12.16 -4.05 12.98
CA ILE A 94 12.85 -3.88 14.26
C ILE A 94 12.18 -4.80 15.29
N VAL A 95 12.17 -6.11 15.04
CA VAL A 95 12.17 -7.11 16.12
C VAL A 95 12.94 -8.34 15.65
N ARG A 96 14.23 -8.17 15.34
CA ARG A 96 15.19 -9.26 15.51
C ARG A 96 15.69 -9.17 16.94
N SER A 97 15.27 -10.11 17.77
CA SER A 97 16.05 -10.63 18.90
C SER A 97 16.63 -9.61 19.90
N LEU A 98 15.89 -9.35 20.97
CA LEU A 98 16.46 -9.25 22.32
C LEU A 98 15.72 -10.23 23.22
#